data_AF-A0A6P6L2V5-F1
#
_entry.id   AF-A0A6P6L2V5-F1
#
_cell.length_a   1.000
_cell.length_b   1.000
_cell.length_c   1.000
_cell.angle_alpha   90.00
_cell.angle_beta   90.00
_cell.angle_gamma   90.00
#
_symmetry.space_group_name_H-M   'P 1'
#
loop_
_entity.id
_entity.type
_entity.pdbx_description
1 polymer ?
#
loop_
_entity_poly.entity_id
_entity_poly.type
_entity_poly.pdbx_seq_one_letter_code
_entity_poly.pdbx_strand_id
1 'polypeptide(L)'
;MSPVSCYLLVFISVLSLSRVTEGQTAPVIFYPFGSVAGDTVNISTEDEISQLIDLWSPFVFFGRAYNRTYVNSNGDLTFNQPSSEYISQPFPINGSKDIIAPLWTDIDVSVNGIISYQQYSTGSVLTRATQDINQYFPGLNFMAIWVLVATWDRVAYHYHSGTETSFQVVLISGSDLSFILMNYGDCAATHNIVQAGYDTINSMAYFAIPGSNNGNFMPNLKNSTNVNVPGRWAFRVDGGTHQNSLQENVIGIQMRVTSFSDLRDSANIETVIEKLQQELIKYGLPNSVKLNLRRVQKTQP
;
A
#
# COMPACT_ATOMS: atom_id res chain seq x y z
N MET A 1 43.19 2.50 18.86
CA MET A 1 42.45 1.24 19.07
C MET A 1 41.93 0.79 17.73
N SER A 2 42.30 -0.41 17.28
CA SER A 2 41.78 -0.98 16.02
C SER A 2 40.30 -1.37 16.19
N PRO A 3 39.44 -1.13 15.19
CA PRO A 3 38.03 -1.53 15.29
C PRO A 3 37.91 -3.06 15.36
N VAL A 4 36.99 -3.53 16.22
CA VAL A 4 36.65 -4.95 16.36
C VAL A 4 35.29 -5.16 15.69
N SER A 5 35.25 -5.94 14.61
CA SER A 5 33.97 -6.35 14.00
C SER A 5 33.18 -7.27 14.95
N CYS A 6 31.92 -6.92 15.23
CA CYS A 6 30.99 -7.72 16.05
C CYS A 6 29.60 -7.73 15.39
N TYR A 7 28.96 -8.88 15.22
CA TYR A 7 27.67 -8.99 14.52
C TYR A 7 26.52 -8.85 15.51
N LEU A 8 25.51 -8.06 15.11
CA LEU A 8 24.30 -7.82 15.88
C LEU A 8 23.11 -8.41 15.11
N LEU A 9 22.46 -9.46 15.63
CA LEU A 9 21.18 -9.94 15.06
C LEU A 9 20.03 -9.10 15.63
N VAL A 10 19.62 -8.10 14.86
CA VAL A 10 18.52 -7.20 15.18
C VAL A 10 17.27 -7.66 14.46
N PHE A 11 16.22 -7.97 15.20
CA PHE A 11 14.90 -8.19 14.61
C PHE A 11 14.27 -6.82 14.37
N ILE A 12 13.98 -6.50 13.11
CA ILE A 12 13.21 -5.34 12.73
C ILE A 12 11.83 -5.83 12.29
N SER A 13 10.75 -5.31 12.88
CA SER A 13 9.43 -5.44 12.28
C SER A 13 9.28 -4.42 11.15
N VAL A 14 9.87 -4.71 9.97
CA VAL A 14 9.54 -3.99 8.71
C VAL A 14 8.62 -4.89 7.91
N LEU A 15 7.53 -4.35 7.37
CA LEU A 15 6.86 -5.01 6.25
C LEU A 15 7.89 -5.25 5.12
N SER A 16 7.87 -6.46 4.57
CA SER A 16 8.77 -6.96 3.53
C SER A 16 9.20 -5.90 2.52
N LEU A 17 10.51 -5.71 2.34
CA LEU A 17 11.07 -5.18 1.10
C LEU A 17 12.01 -6.24 0.54
N SER A 18 11.45 -7.08 -0.35
CA SER A 18 12.23 -8.00 -1.17
C SER A 18 13.04 -7.19 -2.18
N ARG A 19 14.36 -7.43 -2.28
CA ARG A 19 15.10 -7.04 -3.48
C ARG A 19 14.70 -8.00 -4.60
N VAL A 20 14.04 -7.47 -5.62
CA VAL A 20 13.73 -8.19 -6.85
C VAL A 20 14.99 -8.22 -7.71
N THR A 21 15.47 -9.41 -8.05
CA THR A 21 16.45 -9.61 -9.14
C THR A 21 15.80 -9.22 -10.45
N GLU A 22 16.43 -8.29 -11.18
CA GLU A 22 16.02 -7.87 -12.52
C GLU A 22 15.85 -9.08 -13.45
N GLY A 23 14.67 -9.19 -14.04
CA GLY A 23 14.35 -10.27 -14.97
C GLY A 23 12.87 -10.63 -15.04
N GLN A 24 11.97 -9.66 -15.11
CA GLN A 24 10.60 -9.90 -15.57
C GLN A 24 10.09 -8.64 -16.26
N THR A 25 9.70 -8.78 -17.54
CA THR A 25 8.76 -7.83 -18.17
C THR A 25 7.60 -7.60 -17.22
N ALA A 26 7.11 -6.35 -17.11
CA ALA A 26 5.99 -6.01 -16.22
C ALA A 26 4.86 -7.07 -16.35
N PRO A 27 4.41 -7.74 -15.27
CA PRO A 27 3.22 -8.59 -15.34
C PRO A 27 2.02 -7.66 -15.61
N VAL A 28 0.99 -8.01 -16.38
CA VAL A 28 -0.08 -8.97 -16.02
C VAL A 28 -0.60 -8.82 -14.57
N ILE A 29 -0.22 -7.77 -13.83
CA ILE A 29 -0.63 -7.53 -12.43
C ILE A 29 -1.97 -6.82 -12.33
N PHE A 30 -2.29 -5.95 -13.28
CA PHE A 30 -3.60 -5.29 -13.28
C PHE A 30 -4.69 -6.34 -13.51
N TYR A 31 -5.78 -6.18 -12.77
CA TYR A 31 -7.05 -6.79 -13.15
C TYR A 31 -7.51 -6.19 -14.48
N PRO A 32 -8.26 -6.93 -15.32
CA PRO A 32 -8.76 -6.41 -16.58
C PRO A 32 -9.42 -5.04 -16.41
N PHE A 33 -9.08 -4.11 -17.29
CA PHE A 33 -9.58 -2.73 -17.30
C PHE A 33 -9.68 -2.21 -18.74
N GLY A 34 -10.32 -1.06 -18.91
CA GLY A 34 -10.56 -0.41 -20.19
C GLY A 34 -11.71 -1.01 -20.99
N SER A 35 -11.87 -0.54 -22.23
CA SER A 35 -13.03 -0.87 -23.09
C SER A 35 -13.20 -2.35 -23.37
N VAL A 36 -12.10 -3.12 -23.48
CA VAL A 36 -12.13 -4.57 -23.69
C VAL A 36 -12.67 -5.32 -22.48
N ALA A 37 -12.47 -4.78 -21.26
CA ALA A 37 -13.00 -5.34 -20.03
C ALA A 37 -14.46 -4.90 -19.75
N GLY A 38 -14.98 -3.96 -20.55
CA GLY A 38 -16.32 -3.41 -20.40
C GLY A 38 -16.41 -2.29 -19.37
N ASP A 39 -15.29 -1.63 -19.06
CA ASP A 39 -15.25 -0.58 -18.05
C ASP A 39 -16.13 0.62 -18.41
N THR A 40 -16.74 1.19 -17.39
CA THR A 40 -17.33 2.52 -17.46
C THR A 40 -16.22 3.55 -17.32
N VAL A 41 -16.04 4.38 -18.35
CA VAL A 41 -15.12 5.51 -18.29
C VAL A 41 -15.75 6.61 -17.43
N ASN A 42 -14.97 7.21 -16.56
CA ASN A 42 -15.35 8.43 -15.87
C ASN A 42 -15.17 9.60 -16.86
N ILE A 43 -16.20 9.87 -17.67
CA ILE A 43 -16.13 10.67 -18.94
C ILE A 43 -16.01 12.20 -18.71
N SER A 44 -15.96 12.70 -17.48
CA SER A 44 -15.95 14.14 -17.28
C SER A 44 -14.60 14.77 -17.68
N THR A 45 -14.65 15.75 -18.58
CA THR A 45 -13.51 16.54 -19.09
C THR A 45 -13.08 17.67 -18.14
N GLU A 46 -13.56 17.67 -16.90
CA GLU A 46 -13.23 18.66 -15.88
C GLU A 46 -12.39 18.01 -14.79
N ASP A 47 -11.32 18.68 -14.35
CA ASP A 47 -10.52 18.23 -13.19
C ASP A 47 -11.37 18.23 -11.90
N GLU A 48 -10.93 17.51 -10.86
CA GLU A 48 -11.56 17.45 -9.52
C GLU A 48 -12.93 16.72 -9.44
N ILE A 49 -13.08 15.61 -10.18
CA ILE A 49 -14.30 14.80 -10.13
C ILE A 49 -14.28 13.82 -8.96
N SER A 50 -15.41 13.67 -8.28
CA SER A 50 -15.66 12.58 -7.32
C SER A 50 -16.92 11.82 -7.74
N GLN A 51 -16.76 10.82 -8.62
CA GLN A 51 -17.88 10.11 -9.24
C GLN A 51 -18.48 9.09 -8.27
N LEU A 52 -19.76 9.26 -7.94
CA LEU A 52 -20.52 8.31 -7.14
C LEU A 52 -20.79 7.03 -7.94
N ILE A 53 -20.52 5.88 -7.31
CA ILE A 53 -20.76 4.53 -7.83
C ILE A 53 -21.60 3.77 -6.81
N ASP A 54 -22.75 3.26 -7.22
CA ASP A 54 -23.53 2.30 -6.45
C ASP A 54 -22.90 0.90 -6.57
N LEU A 55 -22.61 0.28 -5.43
CA LEU A 55 -21.98 -1.04 -5.37
C LEU A 55 -23.06 -2.13 -5.51
N TRP A 56 -22.81 -3.12 -6.36
CA TRP A 56 -23.71 -4.27 -6.53
C TRP A 56 -23.75 -5.19 -5.30
N SER A 57 -22.71 -5.12 -4.47
CA SER A 57 -22.64 -5.78 -3.16
C SER A 57 -22.08 -4.79 -2.13
N PRO A 58 -22.58 -4.79 -0.87
CA PRO A 58 -21.97 -3.99 0.17
C PRO A 58 -20.49 -4.33 0.36
N PHE A 59 -19.64 -3.32 0.49
CA PHE A 59 -18.24 -3.47 0.86
C PHE A 59 -18.05 -3.12 2.33
N VAL A 60 -17.42 -4.01 3.11
CA VAL A 60 -17.19 -3.77 4.54
C VAL A 60 -15.79 -3.19 4.72
N PHE A 61 -15.71 -1.99 5.27
CA PHE A 61 -14.48 -1.29 5.58
C PHE A 61 -14.43 -0.97 7.08
N PHE A 62 -13.55 -1.69 7.80
CA PHE A 62 -13.35 -1.68 9.25
C PHE A 62 -14.67 -1.67 10.06
N GLY A 63 -15.53 -2.66 9.78
CA GLY A 63 -16.81 -2.84 10.46
C GLY A 63 -17.95 -1.95 9.96
N ARG A 64 -17.70 -1.04 9.00
CA ARG A 64 -18.75 -0.24 8.35
C ARG A 64 -19.07 -0.79 6.97
N ALA A 65 -20.34 -1.08 6.72
CA ALA A 65 -20.80 -1.53 5.41
C ALA A 65 -21.18 -0.33 4.53
N TYR A 66 -20.66 -0.31 3.31
CA TYR A 66 -20.94 0.73 2.32
C TYR A 66 -21.60 0.14 1.08
N ASN A 67 -22.67 0.77 0.63
CA ASN A 67 -23.38 0.42 -0.61
C ASN A 67 -22.99 1.31 -1.79
N ARG A 68 -22.06 2.24 -1.56
CA ARG A 68 -21.58 3.20 -2.55
C ARG A 68 -20.15 3.60 -2.26
N THR A 69 -19.43 4.04 -3.29
CA THR A 69 -18.11 4.66 -3.17
C THR A 69 -18.03 5.84 -4.13
N TYR A 70 -17.13 6.78 -3.87
CA TYR A 70 -16.79 7.86 -4.77
C TYR A 70 -15.39 7.62 -5.31
N VAL A 71 -15.24 7.51 -6.63
CA VAL A 71 -13.94 7.44 -7.31
C VAL A 71 -13.51 8.86 -7.64
N ASN A 72 -12.42 9.32 -7.01
CA ASN A 72 -11.88 10.66 -7.19
C ASN A 72 -10.84 10.71 -8.31
N SER A 73 -10.83 11.77 -9.11
CA SER A 73 -9.79 12.03 -10.11
C SER A 73 -8.38 12.01 -9.50
N ASN A 74 -8.25 12.50 -8.27
CA ASN A 74 -7.00 12.61 -7.54
C ASN A 74 -6.47 11.30 -6.93
N GLY A 75 -7.05 10.15 -7.29
CA GLY A 75 -6.45 8.85 -7.01
C GLY A 75 -6.81 8.24 -5.66
N ASP A 76 -7.96 8.65 -5.11
CA ASP A 76 -8.56 8.09 -3.90
C ASP A 76 -10.01 7.62 -4.11
N LEU A 77 -10.42 6.70 -3.24
CA LEU A 77 -11.81 6.33 -3.02
C LEU A 77 -12.25 6.84 -1.66
N THR A 78 -13.46 7.40 -1.60
CA THR A 78 -14.16 7.70 -0.34
C THR A 78 -15.52 7.01 -0.32
N PHE A 79 -16.14 6.90 0.86
CA PHE A 79 -17.40 6.16 0.99
C PHE A 79 -18.54 6.97 1.59
N ASN A 80 -18.25 7.80 2.59
CA ASN A 80 -19.28 8.56 3.31
C ASN A 80 -19.64 9.90 2.66
N GLN A 81 -18.72 10.52 1.93
CA GLN A 81 -18.92 11.80 1.24
C GLN A 81 -17.90 11.93 0.10
N PRO A 82 -18.19 12.71 -0.96
CA PRO A 82 -17.20 13.00 -1.99
C PRO A 82 -16.00 13.79 -1.42
N SER A 83 -14.90 13.77 -2.15
CA SER A 83 -13.70 14.56 -1.85
C SER A 83 -13.37 15.48 -3.01
N SER A 84 -13.03 16.73 -2.72
CA SER A 84 -12.50 17.72 -3.67
C SER A 84 -11.06 18.09 -3.32
N GLU A 85 -10.40 17.28 -2.49
CA GLU A 85 -9.05 17.56 -2.01
C GLU A 85 -8.01 17.05 -3.03
N TYR A 86 -7.22 17.97 -3.57
CA TYR A 86 -6.10 17.70 -4.49
C TYR A 86 -4.74 17.69 -3.78
N ILE A 87 -4.62 18.35 -2.62
CA ILE A 87 -3.43 18.27 -1.77
C ILE A 87 -3.58 17.08 -0.83
N SER A 88 -2.77 16.04 -1.05
CA SER A 88 -2.74 14.88 -0.17
C SER A 88 -2.21 15.21 1.22
N GLN A 89 -2.79 14.55 2.23
CA GLN A 89 -2.37 14.63 3.64
C GLN A 89 -1.73 13.31 4.08
N PRO A 90 -0.73 13.35 4.98
CA PRO A 90 -0.12 12.15 5.50
C PRO A 90 -1.09 11.36 6.39
N PHE A 91 -1.16 10.04 6.20
CA PHE A 91 -1.89 9.18 7.16
C PHE A 91 -1.08 9.00 8.45
N PRO A 92 -1.70 9.05 9.64
CA PRO A 92 -3.12 9.25 9.87
C PRO A 92 -3.55 10.73 9.76
N ILE A 93 -4.65 10.98 9.07
CA ILE A 93 -5.30 12.29 8.89
C ILE A 93 -6.07 12.71 10.13
N ASN A 94 -6.61 11.75 10.90
CA ASN A 94 -7.62 11.98 11.94
C ASN A 94 -8.85 12.74 11.40
N GLY A 95 -9.27 12.38 10.19
CA GLY A 95 -10.35 13.04 9.46
C GLY A 95 -11.73 12.44 9.67
N SER A 96 -12.72 12.98 8.96
CA SER A 96 -14.11 12.52 8.98
C SER A 96 -14.48 11.62 7.79
N LYS A 97 -13.49 11.13 7.03
CA LYS A 97 -13.69 10.29 5.84
C LYS A 97 -13.07 8.91 6.03
N ASP A 98 -13.76 7.89 5.55
CA ASP A 98 -13.14 6.61 5.25
C ASP A 98 -12.57 6.70 3.83
N ILE A 99 -11.25 6.54 3.69
CA ILE A 99 -10.50 6.78 2.45
C ILE A 99 -9.59 5.60 2.11
N ILE A 100 -9.58 5.22 0.84
CA ILE A 100 -8.62 4.27 0.25
C ILE A 100 -7.90 5.01 -0.87
N ALA A 101 -6.62 5.32 -0.68
CA ALA A 101 -5.81 6.04 -1.64
C ALA A 101 -4.74 5.10 -2.22
N PRO A 102 -4.97 4.40 -3.34
CA PRO A 102 -3.87 3.72 -4.03
C PRO A 102 -2.76 4.71 -4.40
N LEU A 103 -3.07 5.94 -4.80
CA LEU A 103 -2.11 7.02 -5.00
C LEU A 103 -2.86 8.36 -5.00
N TRP A 104 -2.93 9.04 -3.86
CA TRP A 104 -3.58 10.34 -3.73
C TRP A 104 -2.61 11.48 -4.00
N THR A 105 -2.87 12.27 -5.05
CA THR A 105 -2.13 13.48 -5.40
C THR A 105 -2.93 14.32 -6.39
N ASP A 106 -2.41 15.49 -6.75
CA ASP A 106 -3.02 16.39 -7.73
C ASP A 106 -2.83 15.82 -9.16
N ILE A 107 -3.89 15.21 -9.70
CA ILE A 107 -3.92 14.52 -11.00
C ILE A 107 -4.72 15.36 -11.98
N ASP A 108 -4.12 15.62 -13.14
CA ASP A 108 -4.73 16.35 -14.24
C ASP A 108 -5.07 15.35 -15.37
N VAL A 109 -6.35 15.00 -15.45
CA VAL A 109 -6.87 14.10 -16.49
C VAL A 109 -7.24 14.85 -17.76
N SER A 110 -7.25 16.19 -17.74
CA SER A 110 -7.52 17.01 -18.92
C SER A 110 -6.38 16.94 -19.94
N VAL A 111 -5.14 16.68 -19.49
CA VAL A 111 -3.95 16.56 -20.35
C VAL A 111 -3.80 15.16 -20.95
N ASN A 112 -3.82 14.12 -20.11
CA ASN A 112 -3.76 12.72 -20.55
C ASN A 112 -4.23 11.73 -19.49
N GLY A 113 -4.53 10.52 -19.96
CA GLY A 113 -4.93 9.40 -19.14
C GLY A 113 -6.43 9.23 -19.04
N ILE A 114 -6.84 8.11 -18.48
CA ILE A 114 -8.25 7.73 -18.35
C ILE A 114 -8.46 7.15 -16.96
N ILE A 115 -9.57 7.54 -16.33
CA ILE A 115 -10.07 6.90 -15.13
C ILE A 115 -11.27 6.06 -15.51
N SER A 116 -11.23 4.78 -15.14
CA SER A 116 -12.27 3.82 -15.50
C SER A 116 -12.50 2.83 -14.38
N TYR A 117 -13.69 2.25 -14.34
CA TYR A 117 -14.02 1.25 -13.34
C TYR A 117 -14.96 0.18 -13.89
N GLN A 118 -14.94 -0.99 -13.25
CA GLN A 118 -15.86 -2.08 -13.54
C GLN A 118 -16.17 -2.93 -12.32
N GLN A 119 -17.42 -3.38 -12.22
CA GLN A 119 -17.86 -4.33 -11.20
C GLN A 119 -18.05 -5.72 -11.80
N TYR A 120 -17.74 -6.73 -11.01
CA TYR A 120 -17.84 -8.14 -11.37
C TYR A 120 -18.53 -8.90 -10.25
N SER A 121 -19.47 -9.77 -10.61
CA SER A 121 -20.13 -10.73 -9.71
C SER A 121 -20.03 -12.19 -10.22
N THR A 122 -19.43 -12.39 -11.39
CA THR A 122 -19.17 -13.70 -12.00
C THR A 122 -17.92 -13.66 -12.89
N GLY A 123 -17.47 -14.82 -13.36
CA GLY A 123 -16.40 -14.93 -14.37
C GLY A 123 -14.98 -14.99 -13.80
N SER A 124 -14.00 -14.88 -14.71
CA SER A 124 -12.57 -15.11 -14.42
C SER A 124 -11.98 -14.11 -13.41
N VAL A 125 -12.54 -12.91 -13.31
CA VAL A 125 -12.12 -11.89 -12.34
C VAL A 125 -12.33 -12.37 -10.90
N LEU A 126 -13.49 -12.97 -10.58
CA LEU A 126 -13.75 -13.55 -9.25
C LEU A 126 -12.86 -14.75 -8.97
N THR A 127 -12.61 -15.60 -9.98
CA THR A 127 -11.67 -16.72 -9.85
C THR A 127 -10.27 -16.23 -9.49
N ARG A 128 -9.78 -15.20 -10.18
CA ARG A 128 -8.48 -14.57 -9.90
C ARG A 128 -8.44 -13.95 -8.49
N ALA A 129 -9.46 -13.18 -8.12
CA ALA A 129 -9.57 -12.58 -6.78
C ALA A 129 -9.55 -13.64 -5.68
N THR A 130 -10.28 -14.73 -5.88
CA THR A 130 -10.31 -15.86 -4.96
C THR A 130 -8.93 -16.51 -4.80
N GLN A 131 -8.21 -16.72 -5.91
CA GLN A 131 -6.87 -17.30 -5.89
C GLN A 131 -5.86 -16.36 -5.22
N ASP A 132 -5.84 -15.09 -5.61
CA ASP A 132 -4.95 -14.07 -5.06
C ASP A 132 -5.11 -13.96 -3.53
N ILE A 133 -6.35 -13.83 -3.05
CA ILE A 133 -6.62 -13.70 -1.60
C ILE A 133 -6.25 -14.96 -0.83
N ASN A 134 -6.59 -16.15 -1.33
CA ASN A 134 -6.21 -17.40 -0.65
C ASN A 134 -4.69 -17.63 -0.65
N GLN A 135 -3.97 -17.11 -1.65
CA GLN A 135 -2.50 -17.13 -1.67
C GLN A 135 -1.91 -16.20 -0.61
N TYR A 136 -2.44 -14.98 -0.47
CA TYR A 136 -1.88 -13.96 0.43
C TYR A 136 -2.33 -14.12 1.88
N PHE A 137 -3.51 -14.68 2.10
CA PHE A 137 -4.14 -14.87 3.41
C PHE A 137 -4.56 -16.35 3.58
N PRO A 138 -3.59 -17.27 3.72
CA PRO A 138 -3.88 -18.70 3.82
C PRO A 138 -4.70 -19.02 5.08
N GLY A 139 -5.60 -20.00 4.97
CA GLY A 139 -6.42 -20.48 6.08
C GLY A 139 -7.78 -19.78 6.23
N LEU A 140 -8.10 -18.78 5.39
CA LEU A 140 -9.42 -18.14 5.38
C LEU A 140 -10.48 -18.90 4.56
N ASN A 141 -10.06 -19.80 3.66
CA ASN A 141 -10.95 -20.49 2.70
C ASN A 141 -11.89 -19.51 1.98
N PHE A 142 -11.32 -18.40 1.51
CA PHE A 142 -12.04 -17.29 0.94
C PHE A 142 -12.64 -17.63 -0.43
N MET A 143 -13.80 -17.05 -0.75
CA MET A 143 -14.42 -17.09 -2.07
C MET A 143 -14.93 -15.69 -2.41
N ALA A 144 -14.45 -15.09 -3.50
CA ALA A 144 -14.93 -13.80 -3.95
C ALA A 144 -16.35 -13.92 -4.52
N ILE A 145 -17.26 -13.05 -4.08
CA ILE A 145 -18.62 -12.93 -4.62
C ILE A 145 -18.82 -11.63 -5.39
N TRP A 146 -17.98 -10.62 -5.12
CA TRP A 146 -18.03 -9.34 -5.79
C TRP A 146 -16.65 -8.67 -5.81
N VAL A 147 -16.34 -8.02 -6.94
CA VAL A 147 -15.11 -7.28 -7.17
C VAL A 147 -15.43 -5.95 -7.85
N LEU A 148 -14.90 -4.84 -7.33
CA LEU A 148 -14.78 -3.57 -8.05
C LEU A 148 -13.32 -3.37 -8.44
N VAL A 149 -13.08 -3.03 -9.70
CA VAL A 149 -11.79 -2.60 -10.22
C VAL A 149 -11.92 -1.13 -10.60
N ALA A 150 -11.05 -0.26 -10.07
CA ALA A 150 -10.93 1.13 -10.50
C ALA A 150 -9.48 1.43 -10.87
N THR A 151 -9.27 2.02 -12.04
CA THR A 151 -7.96 2.20 -12.66
C THR A 151 -7.80 3.64 -13.12
N TRP A 152 -6.65 4.22 -12.76
CA TRP A 152 -6.09 5.44 -13.33
C TRP A 152 -4.99 5.00 -14.29
N ASP A 153 -5.27 5.06 -15.58
CA ASP A 153 -4.36 4.60 -16.64
C ASP A 153 -3.69 5.79 -17.32
N ARG A 154 -2.35 5.82 -17.30
CA ARG A 154 -1.51 6.86 -17.92
C ARG A 154 -1.94 8.29 -17.58
N VAL A 155 -2.36 8.54 -16.34
CA VAL A 155 -2.75 9.88 -15.89
C VAL A 155 -1.51 10.75 -15.65
N ALA A 156 -1.65 12.07 -15.89
CA ALA A 156 -0.61 13.05 -15.58
C ALA A 156 -0.82 13.70 -14.22
N TYR A 157 0.26 14.24 -13.66
CA TYR A 157 0.18 15.13 -12.51
C TYR A 157 -0.06 16.57 -12.95
N HIS A 158 -0.82 17.33 -12.15
CA HIS A 158 -1.03 18.75 -12.39
C HIS A 158 0.30 19.51 -12.47
N TYR A 159 0.40 20.47 -13.39
CA TYR A 159 1.61 21.22 -13.74
C TYR A 159 2.83 20.39 -14.23
N HIS A 160 2.64 19.11 -14.54
CA HIS A 160 3.69 18.21 -15.03
C HIS A 160 3.23 17.43 -16.27
N SER A 161 2.90 18.18 -17.33
CA SER A 161 2.47 17.64 -18.62
C SER A 161 3.47 16.60 -19.18
N GLY A 162 2.95 15.48 -19.68
CA GLY A 162 3.76 14.39 -20.24
C GLY A 162 4.24 13.36 -19.22
N THR A 163 3.83 13.47 -17.96
CA THR A 163 3.94 12.38 -17.00
C THR A 163 2.88 11.32 -17.29
N GLU A 164 3.27 10.05 -17.18
CA GLU A 164 2.34 8.92 -17.25
C GLU A 164 2.49 8.10 -15.97
N THR A 165 1.38 7.97 -15.24
CA THR A 165 1.30 7.16 -14.02
C THR A 165 0.10 6.24 -14.14
N SER A 166 0.31 4.94 -13.91
CA SER A 166 -0.75 3.93 -13.97
C SER A 166 -0.85 3.15 -12.66
N PHE A 167 -2.04 3.13 -12.07
CA PHE A 167 -2.33 2.41 -10.85
C PHE A 167 -3.79 1.96 -10.77
N GLN A 168 -4.06 0.99 -9.92
CA GLN A 168 -5.38 0.38 -9.77
C GLN A 168 -5.66 0.06 -8.30
N VAL A 169 -6.90 0.25 -7.89
CA VAL A 169 -7.45 -0.31 -6.65
C VAL A 169 -8.49 -1.37 -6.99
N VAL A 170 -8.47 -2.47 -6.25
CA VAL A 170 -9.43 -3.56 -6.38
C VAL A 170 -10.08 -3.80 -5.03
N LEU A 171 -11.39 -3.56 -4.94
CA LEU A 171 -12.18 -3.94 -3.77
C LEU A 171 -12.73 -5.34 -3.99
N ILE A 172 -12.51 -6.24 -3.05
CA ILE A 172 -12.91 -7.64 -3.14
C ILE A 172 -13.75 -7.98 -1.91
N SER A 173 -14.94 -8.54 -2.11
CA SER A 173 -15.80 -9.01 -1.01
C SER A 173 -16.24 -10.46 -1.20
N GLY A 174 -16.46 -11.15 -0.09
CA GLY A 174 -17.01 -12.52 -0.06
C GLY A 174 -16.83 -13.21 1.28
N SER A 175 -17.74 -14.12 1.62
CA SER A 175 -17.70 -14.87 2.89
C SER A 175 -17.55 -13.99 4.15
N ASP A 176 -18.26 -12.86 4.20
CA ASP A 176 -18.15 -11.82 5.26
C ASP A 176 -16.76 -11.16 5.41
N LEU A 177 -15.87 -11.37 4.43
CA LEU A 177 -14.54 -10.80 4.36
C LEU A 177 -14.47 -9.72 3.28
N SER A 178 -13.61 -8.74 3.49
CA SER A 178 -13.37 -7.63 2.56
C SER A 178 -11.88 -7.36 2.45
N PHE A 179 -11.41 -7.19 1.23
CA PHE A 179 -10.01 -6.98 0.91
C PHE A 179 -9.83 -5.82 -0.07
N ILE A 180 -8.67 -5.19 0.01
CA ILE A 180 -8.20 -4.19 -0.95
C ILE A 180 -6.92 -4.72 -1.57
N LEU A 181 -6.84 -4.68 -2.90
CA LEU A 181 -5.55 -4.74 -3.61
C LEU A 181 -5.23 -3.37 -4.19
N MET A 182 -3.97 -2.95 -4.09
CA MET A 182 -3.43 -1.80 -4.82
C MET A 182 -2.36 -2.32 -5.77
N ASN A 183 -2.50 -2.03 -7.06
CA ASN A 183 -1.58 -2.46 -8.11
C ASN A 183 -0.93 -1.24 -8.76
N TYR A 184 0.38 -1.27 -8.94
CA TYR A 184 1.17 -0.19 -9.53
C TYR A 184 1.84 -0.66 -10.82
N GLY A 185 1.60 0.11 -11.90
CA GLY A 185 2.36 0.03 -13.14
C GLY A 185 3.51 1.02 -13.11
N ASP A 186 3.93 1.52 -14.28
CA ASP A 186 4.87 2.64 -14.32
C ASP A 186 4.23 3.89 -13.72
N CYS A 187 4.93 4.47 -12.75
CA CYS A 187 4.54 5.69 -12.05
C CYS A 187 5.64 6.72 -12.26
N ALA A 188 5.33 7.84 -12.92
CA ALA A 188 6.28 8.92 -13.10
C ALA A 188 6.66 9.55 -11.75
N ALA A 189 7.89 10.05 -11.64
CA ALA A 189 8.30 10.87 -10.52
C ALA A 189 7.58 12.23 -10.56
N THR A 190 7.36 12.82 -9.39
CA THR A 190 6.71 14.13 -9.26
C THR A 190 7.29 14.92 -8.09
N HIS A 191 7.10 16.23 -8.12
CA HIS A 191 7.37 17.10 -6.96
C HIS A 191 6.12 17.32 -6.10
N ASN A 192 4.96 16.81 -6.54
CA ASN A 192 3.73 16.86 -5.77
C ASN A 192 3.87 16.03 -4.50
N ILE A 193 3.14 16.45 -3.45
CA ILE A 193 2.93 15.61 -2.29
C ILE A 193 2.04 14.46 -2.75
N VAL A 194 2.40 13.24 -2.36
CA VAL A 194 1.66 12.03 -2.68
C VAL A 194 1.35 11.30 -1.38
N GLN A 195 0.26 10.56 -1.31
CA GLN A 195 -0.01 9.63 -0.22
C GLN A 195 -0.62 8.34 -0.77
N ALA A 196 -0.12 7.18 -0.35
CA ALA A 196 -0.73 5.90 -0.69
C ALA A 196 -1.01 5.06 0.57
N GLY A 197 -2.11 4.30 0.55
CA GLY A 197 -2.61 3.50 1.66
C GLY A 197 -4.09 3.74 1.96
N TYR A 198 -4.49 3.69 3.22
CA TYR A 198 -5.87 3.94 3.63
C TYR A 198 -5.94 4.56 5.02
N ASP A 199 -7.06 5.20 5.31
CA ASP A 199 -7.36 5.77 6.62
C ASP A 199 -8.86 5.72 6.87
N THR A 200 -9.23 5.62 8.14
CA THR A 200 -10.63 5.58 8.56
C THR A 200 -11.01 6.87 9.29
N ILE A 201 -12.31 7.08 9.47
CA ILE A 201 -12.86 8.14 10.31
C ILE A 201 -12.19 8.09 11.69
N ASN A 202 -11.66 9.22 12.14
CA ASN A 202 -10.87 9.39 13.36
C ASN A 202 -9.60 8.52 13.43
N SER A 203 -9.15 7.99 12.29
CA SER A 203 -7.99 7.12 12.16
C SER A 203 -7.98 5.92 13.10
N MET A 204 -9.16 5.31 13.32
CA MET A 204 -9.29 4.08 14.13
C MET A 204 -8.43 2.93 13.58
N ALA A 205 -8.31 2.86 12.26
CA ALA A 205 -7.38 2.04 11.52
C ALA A 205 -6.83 2.82 10.33
N TYR A 206 -5.53 2.70 10.05
CA TYR A 206 -4.88 3.34 8.92
C TYR A 206 -3.61 2.57 8.52
N PHE A 207 -3.16 2.79 7.29
CA PHE A 207 -1.88 2.32 6.80
C PHE A 207 -1.33 3.29 5.76
N ALA A 208 -0.06 3.66 5.87
CA ALA A 208 0.67 4.41 4.85
C ALA A 208 1.71 3.50 4.19
N ILE A 209 1.71 3.44 2.85
CA ILE A 209 2.73 2.69 2.12
C ILE A 209 4.10 3.36 2.33
N PRO A 210 5.13 2.63 2.82
CA PRO A 210 6.44 3.22 3.07
C PRO A 210 7.03 3.86 1.81
N GLY A 211 7.50 5.11 1.96
CA GLY A 211 8.10 5.89 0.87
C GLY A 211 7.09 6.50 -0.11
N SER A 212 5.79 6.30 0.08
CA SER A 212 4.78 6.89 -0.81
C SER A 212 4.59 8.39 -0.61
N ASN A 213 5.08 8.95 0.50
CA ASN A 213 4.89 10.35 0.88
C ASN A 213 5.84 11.33 0.18
N ASN A 214 6.62 10.85 -0.79
CA ASN A 214 7.58 11.65 -1.53
C ASN A 214 7.49 11.29 -3.02
N GLY A 215 7.07 12.28 -3.82
CA GLY A 215 6.85 12.13 -5.25
C GLY A 215 8.07 11.61 -6.04
N ASN A 216 9.30 11.84 -5.56
CA ASN A 216 10.52 11.34 -6.20
C ASN A 216 10.67 9.81 -6.09
N PHE A 217 10.02 9.18 -5.13
CA PHE A 217 10.05 7.73 -4.94
C PHE A 217 8.85 7.01 -5.57
N MET A 218 7.95 7.73 -6.26
CA MET A 218 6.83 7.12 -7.00
C MET A 218 7.24 5.99 -7.95
N PRO A 219 8.34 6.11 -8.73
CA PRO A 219 8.80 5.02 -9.58
C PRO A 219 9.12 3.73 -8.84
N ASN A 220 9.30 3.75 -7.52
CA ASN A 220 9.59 2.56 -6.71
C ASN A 220 8.32 1.76 -6.35
N LEU A 221 7.12 2.34 -6.47
CA LEU A 221 5.88 1.64 -6.09
C LEU A 221 5.64 0.37 -6.91
N LYS A 222 6.03 0.36 -8.19
CA LYS A 222 5.99 -0.84 -9.05
C LYS A 222 6.87 -2.00 -8.58
N ASN A 223 7.82 -1.72 -7.68
CA ASN A 223 8.75 -2.70 -7.13
C ASN A 223 8.48 -3.01 -5.64
N SER A 224 7.58 -2.26 -4.99
CA SER A 224 7.24 -2.45 -3.57
C SER A 224 6.06 -3.41 -3.41
N THR A 225 5.98 -4.10 -2.27
CA THR A 225 4.92 -5.09 -2.00
C THR A 225 4.89 -5.54 -0.54
N ASN A 226 3.72 -5.93 -0.03
CA ASN A 226 3.58 -6.68 1.23
C ASN A 226 3.18 -8.16 1.04
N VAL A 227 3.06 -8.63 -0.21
CA VAL A 227 2.63 -9.99 -0.57
C VAL A 227 3.60 -10.73 -1.48
N ASN A 228 4.83 -10.22 -1.59
CA ASN A 228 5.89 -10.77 -2.45
C ASN A 228 5.50 -10.83 -3.95
N VAL A 229 4.67 -9.88 -4.40
CA VAL A 229 4.33 -9.67 -5.81
C VAL A 229 4.68 -8.22 -6.14
N PRO A 230 5.75 -7.94 -6.91
CA PRO A 230 6.19 -6.58 -7.20
C PRO A 230 5.05 -5.70 -7.72
N GLY A 231 4.87 -4.53 -7.10
CA GLY A 231 3.83 -3.59 -7.47
C GLY A 231 2.45 -3.90 -6.87
N ARG A 232 2.31 -4.94 -6.05
CA ARG A 232 1.05 -5.30 -5.39
C ARG A 232 1.10 -5.09 -3.88
N TRP A 233 0.10 -4.42 -3.37
CA TRP A 233 -0.22 -4.38 -1.94
C TRP A 233 -1.59 -4.99 -1.70
N ALA A 234 -1.74 -5.79 -0.64
CA ALA A 234 -2.99 -6.43 -0.27
C ALA A 234 -3.32 -6.23 1.21
N PHE A 235 -4.58 -5.91 1.52
CA PHE A 235 -5.03 -5.66 2.89
C PHE A 235 -6.37 -6.34 3.15
N ARG A 236 -6.51 -6.98 4.32
CA ARG A 236 -7.80 -7.41 4.86
C ARG A 236 -8.40 -6.25 5.65
N VAL A 237 -9.64 -5.88 5.33
CA VAL A 237 -10.26 -4.64 5.83
C VAL A 237 -11.70 -4.82 6.35
N ASP A 238 -12.19 -6.04 6.55
CA ASP A 238 -13.52 -6.27 7.13
C ASP A 238 -13.65 -5.87 8.62
N GLY A 239 -12.53 -5.65 9.33
CA GLY A 239 -12.54 -5.35 10.77
C GLY A 239 -12.63 -6.57 11.68
N GLY A 240 -12.31 -7.78 11.18
CA GLY A 240 -12.38 -9.02 11.93
C GLY A 240 -11.69 -9.03 13.31
N THR A 241 -12.02 -10.02 14.14
CA THR A 241 -11.64 -10.17 15.56
C THR A 241 -10.13 -10.23 15.86
N HIS A 242 -9.27 -10.22 14.83
CA HIS A 242 -7.81 -10.14 14.97
C HIS A 242 -7.28 -8.70 15.12
N GLN A 243 -8.14 -7.69 15.22
CA GLN A 243 -7.74 -6.30 15.48
C GLN A 243 -7.16 -6.04 16.89
N ASN A 244 -7.14 -7.04 17.79
CA ASN A 244 -6.43 -6.97 19.07
C ASN A 244 -5.18 -7.84 19.15
N SER A 245 -4.75 -8.44 18.04
CA SER A 245 -3.35 -8.79 17.88
C SER A 245 -2.82 -7.93 16.75
N LEU A 246 -2.05 -6.90 17.12
CA LEU A 246 -0.74 -6.78 16.49
C LEU A 246 -0.18 -8.21 16.48
N GLN A 247 -0.40 -8.98 15.41
CA GLN A 247 0.46 -10.10 15.15
C GLN A 247 1.82 -9.43 15.09
N GLU A 248 2.60 -9.58 16.15
CA GLU A 248 4.02 -9.28 16.14
C GLU A 248 4.56 -10.18 15.03
N ASN A 249 4.55 -9.66 13.81
CA ASN A 249 5.20 -10.26 12.67
C ASN A 249 6.69 -10.04 12.93
N VAL A 250 7.25 -10.92 13.76
CA VAL A 250 8.66 -10.94 14.13
C VAL A 250 9.44 -11.41 12.92
N ILE A 251 10.07 -10.46 12.21
CA ILE A 251 10.96 -10.76 11.09
C ILE A 251 12.41 -10.79 11.61
N GLY A 252 13.07 -11.92 11.39
CA GLY A 252 14.48 -12.08 11.71
C GLY A 252 15.36 -11.54 10.60
N ILE A 253 16.17 -10.54 10.94
CA ILE A 253 17.19 -10.00 10.03
C ILE A 253 18.55 -10.21 10.68
N GLN A 254 19.44 -10.85 9.93
CA GLN A 254 20.83 -10.94 10.30
C GLN A 254 21.58 -9.74 9.71
N MET A 255 22.11 -8.88 10.57
CA MET A 255 22.88 -7.71 10.14
C MET A 255 24.34 -7.86 10.53
N ARG A 256 25.23 -7.47 9.63
CA ARG A 256 26.64 -7.26 9.96
C ARG A 256 26.81 -5.79 10.32
N VAL A 257 27.11 -5.51 11.57
CA VAL A 257 27.35 -4.15 12.08
C VAL A 257 28.83 -4.03 12.43
N THR A 258 29.42 -2.87 12.19
CA THR A 258 30.78 -2.57 12.64
C THR A 258 30.67 -1.56 13.77
N SER A 259 31.19 -1.90 14.96
CA SER A 259 31.11 -1.04 16.14
C SER A 259 32.49 -0.85 16.75
N PHE A 260 32.74 0.34 17.31
CA PHE A 260 33.92 0.61 18.13
C PHE A 260 33.73 0.18 19.59
N SER A 261 32.49 -0.12 20.00
CA SER A 261 32.12 -0.55 21.35
C SER A 261 32.04 -2.08 21.45
N ASP A 262 32.33 -2.63 22.63
CA ASP A 262 32.14 -4.06 22.91
C ASP A 262 30.65 -4.37 23.06
N LEU A 263 30.08 -5.05 22.06
CA LEU A 263 28.67 -5.43 21.99
C LEU A 263 28.34 -6.66 22.86
N ARG A 264 29.17 -7.00 23.84
CA ARG A 264 28.82 -7.92 24.93
C ARG A 264 28.25 -7.19 26.15
N ASP A 265 28.49 -5.89 26.24
CA ASP A 265 27.94 -5.03 27.27
C ASP A 265 26.49 -4.64 26.89
N SER A 266 25.55 -4.87 27.79
CA SER A 266 24.13 -4.58 27.58
C SER A 266 23.85 -3.09 27.33
N ALA A 267 24.58 -2.17 27.96
CA ALA A 267 24.41 -0.73 27.75
C ALA A 267 24.86 -0.31 26.33
N ASN A 268 25.94 -0.92 25.84
CA ASN A 268 26.40 -0.70 24.47
C ASN A 268 25.43 -1.30 23.44
N ILE A 269 24.86 -2.47 23.74
CA ILE A 269 23.84 -3.11 22.91
C ILE A 269 22.61 -2.21 22.77
N GLU A 270 22.05 -1.73 23.88
CA GLU A 270 20.86 -0.87 23.88
C GLU A 270 21.11 0.38 23.04
N THR A 271 22.24 1.05 23.26
CA THR A 271 22.63 2.24 22.49
C THR A 271 22.71 1.96 20.98
N VAL A 272 23.21 0.80 20.56
CA VAL A 272 23.32 0.46 19.13
C VAL A 272 21.96 0.10 18.55
N ILE A 273 21.11 -0.60 19.28
CA ILE A 273 19.74 -0.91 18.85
C ILE A 273 18.95 0.38 18.65
N GLU A 274 19.02 1.32 19.60
CA GLU A 274 18.34 2.62 19.50
C GLU A 274 18.81 3.41 18.28
N LYS A 275 20.13 3.50 18.07
CA LYS A 275 20.69 4.19 16.88
C LYS A 275 20.28 3.53 15.57
N LEU A 276 20.28 2.20 15.53
CA LEU A 276 19.84 1.47 14.34
C LEU A 276 18.35 1.69 14.08
N GLN A 277 17.52 1.71 15.12
CA GLN A 277 16.10 2.01 15.00
C GLN A 277 15.87 3.42 14.44
N GLN A 278 16.58 4.42 14.98
CA GLN A 278 16.50 5.80 14.47
C GLN A 278 16.93 5.91 13.01
N GLU A 279 17.99 5.21 12.61
CA GLU A 279 18.48 5.24 11.24
C GLU A 279 17.48 4.55 10.29
N LEU A 280 16.89 3.41 10.70
CA LEU A 280 15.86 2.74 9.90
C LEU A 280 14.58 3.58 9.80
N ILE A 281 14.20 4.28 10.87
CA ILE A 281 13.08 5.25 10.86
C ILE A 281 13.34 6.34 9.82
N LYS A 282 14.55 6.89 9.79
CA LYS A 282 14.97 7.87 8.77
C LYS A 282 14.85 7.31 7.34
N TYR A 283 15.00 6.00 7.17
CA TYR A 283 14.82 5.30 5.89
C TYR A 283 13.41 4.69 5.70
N GLY A 284 12.41 5.14 6.47
CA GLY A 284 10.98 4.85 6.22
C GLY A 284 10.36 3.78 7.12
N LEU A 285 11.07 3.30 8.14
CA LEU A 285 10.48 2.44 9.16
C LEU A 285 9.51 3.24 10.06
N PRO A 286 8.29 2.73 10.38
CA PRO A 286 7.39 3.42 11.30
C PRO A 286 7.98 3.53 12.71
N ASN A 287 7.72 4.65 13.41
CA ASN A 287 8.19 4.87 14.80
C ASN A 287 7.62 3.86 15.81
N SER A 288 6.53 3.17 15.46
CA SER A 288 5.91 2.12 16.27
C SER A 288 6.68 0.80 16.25
N VAL A 289 7.67 0.64 15.37
CA VAL A 289 8.50 -0.56 15.26
C VAL A 289 9.47 -0.65 16.43
N LYS A 290 9.48 -1.77 17.13
CA LYS A 290 10.46 -2.08 18.19
C LYS A 290 11.50 -3.05 17.67
N LEU A 291 12.77 -2.71 17.89
CA LEU A 291 13.89 -3.61 17.60
C LEU A 291 14.24 -4.42 18.84
N ASN A 292 14.26 -5.75 18.71
CA ASN A 292 14.71 -6.63 19.78
C ASN A 292 15.92 -7.44 19.32
N LEU A 293 16.99 -7.41 20.11
CA LEU A 293 18.17 -8.23 19.87
C LEU A 293 17.91 -9.65 20.35
N ARG A 294 18.16 -10.63 19.48
CA ARG A 294 18.06 -12.05 19.85
C ARG A 294 19.40 -12.67 20.20
N ARG A 295 20.46 -12.31 19.47
CA ARG A 295 21.80 -12.88 19.66
C ARG A 295 22.90 -11.94 19.16
N VAL A 296 24.02 -11.91 19.86
CA VAL A 296 25.28 -11.34 19.38
C VAL A 296 26.24 -12.47 19.11
N GLN A 297 26.89 -12.47 17.95
CA GLN A 297 27.98 -13.39 17.66
C GLN A 297 29.18 -12.60 17.14
N LYS A 298 30.30 -12.70 17.86
CA LYS A 298 31.58 -12.20 17.36
C LYS A 298 32.11 -13.19 16.32
N THR A 299 32.31 -12.78 15.08
CA THR A 299 33.24 -13.51 14.20
C THR A 299 34.56 -12.75 14.22
N GLN A 300 35.66 -13.49 14.23
CA GLN A 300 36.97 -12.88 13.95
C GLN A 300 36.95 -12.34 12.50
N PRO A 301 37.71 -11.28 12.20
CA PRO A 301 37.90 -10.84 10.82
C PRO A 301 38.44 -11.99 9.95
#